data_AF-A0A2Z5UQA4-F1
#
_entry.id   AF-A0A2Z5UQA4-F1
#
_cell.length_a   1.000
_cell.length_b   1.000
_cell.length_c   1.000
_cell.angle_alpha   90.00
_cell.angle_beta   90.00
_cell.angle_gamma   90.00
#
_symmetry.space_group_name_H-M   'P 1'
#
loop_
_entity.id
_entity.type
_entity.pdbx_description
1 polymer ?
#
loop_
_entity_poly.entity_id
_entity_poly.type
_entity_poly.pdbx_seq_one_letter_code
_entity_poly.pdbx_strand_id
1 'polypeptide(L)'
;MDDVRIPIVITLHAIRRYRERVAKIPARIIVERLSGPAFDACDRLGGGAVILPTGHRAVCGDGAVITILPHGRKFMGFVGKHRR
;
A
#
# COMPACT_ATOMS: atom_id res chain seq x y z
N MET A 1 -20.62 -17.78 -4.07
CA MET A 1 -19.51 -17.80 -3.10
C MET A 1 -19.55 -16.45 -2.43
N ASP A 2 -19.86 -16.41 -1.14
CA ASP A 2 -19.77 -15.18 -0.37
C ASP A 2 -18.33 -14.68 -0.44
N ASP A 3 -18.11 -13.58 -1.18
CA ASP A 3 -16.83 -12.88 -1.23
C ASP A 3 -16.56 -12.29 0.17
N VAL A 4 -16.05 -13.13 1.08
CA VAL A 4 -15.54 -12.67 2.38
C VAL A 4 -14.38 -11.74 2.09
N ARG A 5 -14.67 -10.45 2.09
CA ARG A 5 -13.70 -9.40 1.78
C ARG A 5 -12.77 -9.25 2.98
N ILE A 6 -11.61 -9.88 2.91
CA ILE A 6 -10.57 -9.68 3.93
C ILE A 6 -9.99 -8.28 3.70
N PRO A 7 -10.12 -7.35 4.67
CA PRO A 7 -9.56 -6.02 4.51
C PRO A 7 -8.03 -6.08 4.42
N ILE A 8 -7.46 -5.24 3.56
CA ILE A 8 -6.01 -5.17 3.38
C ILE A 8 -5.29 -4.84 4.70
N VAL A 9 -4.21 -5.54 4.99
CA VAL A 9 -3.41 -5.35 6.20
C VAL A 9 -2.45 -4.17 6.00
N ILE A 10 -2.47 -3.20 6.91
CA ILE A 10 -1.49 -2.10 6.90
C ILE A 10 -0.31 -2.47 7.77
N THR A 11 0.85 -2.70 7.16
CA THR A 11 2.04 -3.11 7.92
C THR A 11 2.57 -1.95 8.77
N LEU A 12 3.21 -2.31 9.91
CA LEU A 12 3.93 -1.33 10.73
C LEU A 12 5.02 -0.61 9.92
N HIS A 13 5.64 -1.30 8.96
CA HIS A 13 6.63 -0.70 8.08
C HIS A 13 6.03 0.41 7.20
N ALA A 14 4.87 0.16 6.58
CA ALA A 14 4.16 1.18 5.81
C ALA A 14 3.80 2.40 6.67
N ILE A 15 3.34 2.19 7.91
CA ILE A 15 3.03 3.28 8.85
C ILE A 15 4.26 4.14 9.14
N ARG A 16 5.41 3.50 9.43
CA ARG A 16 6.67 4.22 9.66
C ARG A 16 7.10 5.03 8.45
N ARG A 17 7.07 4.44 7.25
CA ARG A 17 7.43 5.15 6.01
C ARG A 17 6.46 6.27 5.67
N TYR A 18 5.18 6.11 5.95
CA TYR A 18 4.21 7.19 5.79
C TYR A 18 4.57 8.40 6.67
N ARG A 19 4.94 8.16 7.93
CA ARG A 19 5.34 9.24 8.86
C ARG A 19 6.61 9.95 8.43
N GLU A 20 7.57 9.20 7.91
CA GLU A 20 8.85 9.73 7.43
C GLU A 20 8.70 10.55 6.15
N ARG A 21 7.85 10.10 5.22
CA ARG A 21 7.82 10.59 3.83
C ARG A 21 6.63 11.50 3.53
N VAL A 22 5.48 11.24 4.16
CA VAL A 22 4.22 11.89 3.82
C VAL A 22 3.80 12.88 4.90
N ALA A 23 3.57 12.42 6.13
CA ALA A 23 3.12 13.27 7.24
C ALA A 23 3.26 12.59 8.62
N LYS A 24 3.74 13.33 9.63
CA LYS A 24 3.83 12.88 11.02
C LYS A 24 2.46 12.96 11.72
N ILE A 25 1.60 11.98 11.47
CA ILE A 25 0.23 11.90 12.03
C ILE A 25 0.00 10.59 12.82
N PRO A 26 -1.09 10.51 13.61
CA PRO A 26 -1.43 9.30 14.36
C PRO A 26 -1.63 8.07 13.46
N ALA A 27 -1.29 6.88 13.97
CA ALA A 27 -1.29 5.65 13.17
C ALA A 27 -2.68 5.30 12.65
N ARG A 28 -3.73 5.54 13.44
CA ARG A 28 -5.13 5.34 13.04
C ARG A 28 -5.47 6.09 11.74
N ILE A 29 -5.08 7.36 11.64
CA ILE A 29 -5.33 8.18 10.44
C ILE A 29 -4.54 7.65 9.24
N ILE A 30 -3.33 7.13 9.48
CA ILE A 30 -2.53 6.51 8.42
C ILE A 30 -3.21 5.24 7.91
N VAL A 31 -3.71 4.40 8.81
CA VAL A 31 -4.45 3.19 8.45
C VAL A 31 -5.68 3.54 7.62
N GLU A 32 -6.48 4.51 8.06
CA GLU A 32 -7.66 4.99 7.31
C GLU A 32 -7.27 5.47 5.90
N ARG A 33 -6.16 6.21 5.77
CA ARG A 33 -5.67 6.71 4.46
C ARG A 33 -5.02 5.66 3.57
N LEU A 34 -4.53 4.58 4.15
CA LEU A 34 -3.92 3.45 3.42
C LEU A 34 -4.89 2.28 3.23
N SER A 35 -6.14 2.45 3.65
CA SER A 35 -7.23 1.50 3.44
C SER A 35 -8.19 2.04 2.40
N GLY A 36 -8.92 1.16 1.74
CA GLY A 36 -10.02 1.53 0.86
C GLY A 36 -9.95 0.93 -0.53
N PRO A 37 -10.92 1.26 -1.40
CA PRO A 37 -11.17 0.53 -2.64
C PRO A 37 -9.98 0.47 -3.61
N ALA A 38 -9.15 1.52 -3.63
CA ALA A 38 -7.96 1.55 -4.49
C ALA A 38 -6.91 0.51 -4.07
N PHE A 39 -6.76 0.28 -2.76
CA PHE A 39 -5.83 -0.69 -2.21
C PHE A 39 -6.35 -2.11 -2.40
N ASP A 40 -7.64 -2.33 -2.13
CA ASP A 40 -8.32 -3.61 -2.43
C ASP A 40 -8.19 -3.98 -3.92
N ALA A 41 -8.40 -3.01 -4.81
CA ALA A 41 -8.25 -3.23 -6.25
C ALA A 41 -6.79 -3.52 -6.63
N CYS A 42 -5.84 -2.77 -6.07
CA CYS A 42 -4.42 -3.00 -6.31
C CYS A 42 -3.99 -4.41 -5.89
N ASP A 43 -4.45 -4.90 -4.75
CA ASP A 43 -4.14 -6.25 -4.28
C ASP A 43 -4.78 -7.33 -5.17
N ARG A 44 -6.07 -7.18 -5.51
CA ARG A 44 -6.79 -8.10 -6.41
C ARG A 44 -6.17 -8.21 -7.80
N LEU A 45 -5.50 -7.16 -8.28
CA LEU A 45 -4.78 -7.17 -9.56
C LEU A 45 -3.38 -7.80 -9.48
N GLY A 46 -3.03 -8.42 -8.36
CA GLY A 46 -1.73 -9.07 -8.14
C GLY A 46 -0.70 -8.18 -7.42
N GLY A 47 -1.14 -7.07 -6.84
CA GLY A 47 -0.29 -6.07 -6.19
C GLY A 47 0.25 -5.03 -7.17
N GLY A 48 0.95 -4.04 -6.63
CA GLY A 48 1.38 -2.85 -7.36
C GLY A 48 1.68 -1.67 -6.46
N ALA A 49 1.35 -0.48 -6.95
CA ALA A 49 1.41 0.72 -6.15
C ALA A 49 0.23 1.65 -6.41
N VAL A 50 -0.37 2.14 -5.34
CA VAL A 50 -1.42 3.17 -5.34
C VAL A 50 -0.77 4.55 -5.22
N ILE A 51 -1.16 5.47 -6.08
CA ILE A 51 -0.71 6.87 -6.01
C ILE A 51 -1.57 7.58 -4.96
N LEU A 52 -0.93 8.12 -3.93
CA LEU A 52 -1.57 8.91 -2.89
C LEU A 52 -1.84 10.34 -3.41
N PRO A 53 -2.80 11.08 -2.82
CA PRO A 53 -3.07 12.48 -3.18
C PRO A 53 -1.84 13.40 -3.10
N THR A 54 -0.85 13.03 -2.27
CA THR A 54 0.41 13.76 -2.10
C THR A 54 1.46 13.40 -3.15
N GLY A 55 1.12 12.64 -4.19
CA GLY A 55 2.05 12.19 -5.24
C GLY A 55 2.99 11.03 -4.85
N HIS A 56 2.97 10.64 -3.57
CA HIS A 56 3.70 9.46 -3.09
C HIS A 56 3.05 8.16 -3.58
N ARG A 57 3.81 7.07 -3.59
CA ARG A 57 3.28 5.75 -3.99
C ARG A 57 3.30 4.78 -2.82
N ALA A 58 2.15 4.22 -2.48
CA ALA A 58 2.01 3.16 -1.50
C ALA A 58 2.04 1.80 -2.20
N VAL A 59 3.03 0.97 -1.87
CA VAL A 59 3.21 -0.36 -2.45
C VAL A 59 2.31 -1.34 -1.73
N CYS A 60 1.54 -2.10 -2.50
CA CYS A 60 0.50 -3.01 -2.06
C CYS A 60 0.72 -4.38 -2.71
N GLY A 61 0.51 -5.46 -1.97
CA GLY A 61 0.51 -6.83 -2.49
C GLY A 61 0.47 -7.85 -1.36
N ASP A 62 0.10 -9.08 -1.71
CA ASP A 62 -0.03 -10.20 -0.78
C ASP A 62 -0.96 -9.87 0.41
N GLY A 63 -2.07 -9.17 0.13
CA GLY A 63 -3.05 -8.77 1.13
C GLY A 63 -2.59 -7.64 2.05
N ALA A 64 -1.52 -6.92 1.72
CA ALA A 64 -0.94 -5.90 2.59
C ALA A 64 -0.43 -4.64 1.89
N VAL A 65 -0.49 -3.50 2.58
CA VAL A 65 0.31 -2.32 2.26
C VAL A 65 1.68 -2.46 2.92
N ILE A 66 2.70 -2.61 2.09
CA ILE A 66 4.05 -3.02 2.50
C ILE A 66 4.91 -1.80 2.82
N THR A 67 4.90 -0.77 1.97
CA THR A 67 5.77 0.41 2.13
C THR A 67 5.22 1.64 1.40
N ILE A 68 5.77 2.82 1.70
CA ILE A 68 5.47 4.07 0.99
C ILE A 68 6.76 4.52 0.32
N LEU A 69 6.82 4.65 -1.00
CA LEU A 69 8.02 5.11 -1.72
C LEU A 69 8.29 6.62 -1.51
N PRO A 70 9.55 7.08 -1.66
CA PRO A 70 9.85 8.50 -1.73
C PRO A 70 9.07 9.20 -2.85
N HIS A 71 8.80 10.49 -2.69
CA HIS A 71 8.10 11.29 -3.71
C HIS A 71 8.76 11.15 -5.09
N GLY A 72 7.95 11.04 -6.14
CA GLY A 72 8.43 10.88 -7.52
C GLY A 72 8.96 9.49 -7.89
N ARG A 73 9.32 8.63 -6.93
CA ARG A 73 9.88 7.30 -7.22
C ARG A 73 8.81 6.37 -7.79
N LYS A 74 9.13 5.70 -8.91
CA LYS A 74 8.26 4.70 -9.54
C LYS A 74 8.39 3.34 -8.84
N PHE A 75 7.28 2.59 -8.81
CA PHE A 75 7.31 1.18 -8.45
C PHE A 75 7.72 0.38 -9.69
N MET A 76 8.80 -0.39 -9.60
CA MET A 76 9.35 -1.16 -10.72
C MET A 76 8.91 -2.63 -10.70
N GLY A 77 7.82 -2.94 -10.00
CA GLY A 77 7.40 -4.32 -9.74
C GLY A 77 8.04 -4.92 -8.49
N PHE A 78 7.51 -6.07 -8.06
CA PHE A 78 8.17 -6.91 -7.06
C PHE A 78 9.34 -7.62 -7.74
N VAL A 79 10.57 -7.26 -7.37
CA VAL A 79 11.78 -7.98 -7.80
C VAL A 79 11.64 -9.44 -7.35
N GLY A 80 11.34 -10.35 -8.28
CA GLY A 80 11.36 -11.80 -8.04
C GLY A 80 10.09 -12.61 -8.36
N LYS A 81 8.94 -12.01 -8.71
CA LYS A 81 7.69 -12.77 -9.00
C LYS A 81 7.48 -13.16 -10.48
N HIS A 82 8.58 -13.45 -11.19
CA HIS A 82 8.59 -14.24 -12.44
C HIS A 82 9.26 -15.61 -12.19
N ARG A 83 8.89 -16.28 -11.10
CA ARG A 83 9.20 -17.69 -10.87
C ARG A 83 8.00 -18.41 -10.28
N ARG A 84 7.06 -18.77 -11.15
CA ARG A 84 6.55 -20.13 -11.34
C ARG A 84 5.70 -20.17 -12.60
#